data_AF-A0AAJ2WER4-F1
#
_entry.id   AF-A0AAJ2WER4-F1
#
_cell.length_a   1.000
_cell.length_b   1.000
_cell.length_c   1.000
_cell.angle_alpha   90.00
_cell.angle_beta   90.00
_cell.angle_gamma   90.00
#
_symmetry.space_group_name_H-M   'P 1'
#
loop_
_entity.id
_entity.type
_entity.pdbx_description
1 polymer ?
#
loop_
_entity_poly.entity_id
_entity_poly.type
_entity_poly.pdbx_seq_one_letter_code
_entity_poly.pdbx_strand_id
1 'polypeptide(L)'
;MGTKYWQEFLIPYHQAVDEIVLKFSSLKEQYEKIGEYSPIESVYGRVKSVASILEKINKYGVDIEALEETIQDIAGIRIMCQFEADIYEVVELIRKRTNCDMEVVKVKDYLSEAKASGYKSYHLIIRYPVFCMSGSQSVLVEIQIRTLAMNFWSVIEHSLNYKYKENIPEEIKERLINAANAVNEVDREMASIREEIQSAQRLFGLKSSLVTSILDNIGHLYKLNHGEKASRYEKIFDDLFAQEDLIQLILLRKELESEVNLIESEV
;
A
#
# COMPACT_ATOMS: atom_id res chain seq x y z
N MET A 1 22.64 -27.34 -10.37
CA MET A 1 21.67 -27.00 -9.31
C MET A 1 20.30 -27.54 -9.70
N GLY A 2 19.66 -28.33 -8.84
CA GLY A 2 18.32 -28.88 -9.10
C GLY A 2 17.20 -27.89 -8.76
N THR A 3 15.99 -28.15 -9.26
CA THR A 3 14.77 -27.38 -8.95
C THR A 3 14.47 -27.31 -7.45
N LYS A 4 14.78 -28.38 -6.71
CA LYS A 4 14.58 -28.47 -5.25
C LYS A 4 15.39 -27.43 -4.45
N TYR A 5 16.63 -27.16 -4.86
CA TYR A 5 17.49 -26.16 -4.21
C TYR A 5 16.86 -24.76 -4.29
N TRP A 6 16.38 -24.37 -5.48
CA TRP A 6 15.76 -23.06 -5.66
C TRP A 6 14.44 -22.91 -4.91
N GLN A 7 13.67 -23.99 -4.80
CA GLN A 7 12.47 -23.99 -3.98
C GLN A 7 12.83 -23.72 -2.52
N GLU A 8 13.80 -24.44 -1.96
CA GLU A 8 14.25 -24.26 -0.57
C GLU A 8 14.87 -22.86 -0.34
N PHE A 9 15.72 -22.41 -1.25
CA PHE A 9 16.37 -21.09 -1.20
C PHE A 9 15.39 -19.92 -1.20
N LEU A 10 14.29 -20.02 -1.94
CA LEU A 10 13.32 -18.92 -2.08
C LEU A 10 12.26 -18.86 -0.96
N ILE A 11 12.13 -19.90 -0.14
CA ILE A 11 11.19 -19.93 1.01
C ILE A 11 11.28 -18.67 1.87
N PRO A 12 12.45 -18.27 2.41
CA PRO A 12 12.55 -17.09 3.29
C PRO A 12 12.15 -15.80 2.56
N TYR A 13 12.39 -15.70 1.25
CA TYR A 13 11.99 -14.53 0.45
C TYR A 13 10.48 -14.47 0.24
N HIS A 14 9.82 -15.61 -0.01
CA HIS A 14 8.36 -15.68 -0.10
C HIS A 14 7.71 -15.26 1.22
N GLN A 15 8.18 -15.80 2.33
CA GLN A 15 7.69 -15.45 3.65
C GLN A 15 7.90 -13.96 3.97
N ALA A 16 9.08 -13.41 3.69
CA ALA A 16 9.35 -11.98 3.89
C ALA A 16 8.40 -11.11 3.08
N VAL A 17 8.11 -11.49 1.83
CA VAL A 17 7.18 -10.76 0.97
C VAL A 17 5.77 -10.75 1.57
N ASP A 18 5.25 -11.90 1.98
CA ASP A 18 3.90 -12.01 2.54
C ASP A 18 3.76 -11.22 3.85
N GLU A 19 4.74 -11.33 4.76
CA GLU A 19 4.75 -10.60 6.02
C GLU A 19 4.79 -9.08 5.82
N ILE A 20 5.64 -8.60 4.90
CA ILE A 20 5.78 -7.17 4.63
C ILE A 20 4.52 -6.62 3.95
N VAL A 21 3.95 -7.33 2.98
CA VAL A 21 2.67 -6.96 2.34
C VAL A 21 1.58 -6.83 3.40
N LEU A 22 1.44 -7.83 4.29
CA LEU A 22 0.45 -7.79 5.36
C LEU A 22 0.66 -6.59 6.28
N LYS A 23 1.89 -6.31 6.71
CA LYS A 23 2.20 -5.19 7.62
C LYS A 23 1.80 -3.83 7.03
N PHE A 24 2.15 -3.56 5.78
CA PHE A 24 1.83 -2.28 5.14
C PHE A 24 0.37 -2.17 4.72
N SER A 25 -0.26 -3.26 4.29
CA SER A 25 -1.72 -3.30 4.04
C SER A 25 -2.49 -3.04 5.33
N SER A 26 -2.09 -3.65 6.45
CA SER A 26 -2.70 -3.42 7.76
C SER A 26 -2.50 -1.98 8.25
N LEU A 27 -1.40 -1.32 7.85
CA LEU A 27 -1.17 0.08 8.17
C LEU A 27 -2.16 0.99 7.44
N LYS A 28 -2.41 0.73 6.15
CA LYS A 28 -3.48 1.40 5.39
C LYS A 28 -4.84 1.23 6.08
N GLU A 29 -5.21 -0.01 6.43
CA GLU A 29 -6.48 -0.30 7.11
C GLU A 29 -6.61 0.43 8.46
N GLN A 30 -5.50 0.63 9.18
CA GLN A 30 -5.51 1.38 10.44
C GLN A 30 -5.88 2.85 10.21
N TYR A 31 -5.32 3.51 9.19
CA TYR A 31 -5.70 4.87 8.82
C TYR A 31 -7.19 4.96 8.47
N GLU A 32 -7.68 4.01 7.65
CA GLU A 32 -9.09 3.97 7.25
C GLU A 32 -10.04 3.79 8.45
N LYS A 33 -9.68 2.91 9.40
CA LYS A 33 -10.48 2.67 10.61
C LYS A 33 -10.62 3.87 11.51
N ILE A 34 -9.60 4.73 11.59
CA ILE A 34 -9.64 5.95 12.40
C ILE A 34 -10.17 7.16 11.60
N GLY A 35 -10.58 6.97 10.34
CA GLY A 35 -11.10 8.03 9.47
C GLY A 35 -10.04 9.01 8.96
N GLU A 36 -8.78 8.61 8.99
CA GLU A 36 -7.65 9.43 8.54
C GLU A 36 -7.23 9.08 7.11
N TYR A 37 -6.58 10.04 6.46
CA TYR A 37 -5.98 9.82 5.15
C TYR A 37 -4.77 8.89 5.25
N SER A 38 -4.74 7.84 4.42
CA SER A 38 -3.59 6.93 4.32
C SER A 38 -2.63 7.40 3.22
N PRO A 39 -1.33 7.57 3.49
CA PRO A 39 -0.33 7.80 2.44
C PRO A 39 -0.07 6.55 1.57
N ILE A 40 -0.59 5.38 1.98
CA ILE A 40 -0.52 4.13 1.24
C ILE A 40 -1.88 3.85 0.57
N GLU A 41 -1.86 3.71 -0.76
CA GLU A 41 -3.02 3.32 -1.56
C GLU A 41 -3.10 1.80 -1.74
N SER A 42 -2.00 1.14 -2.07
CA SER A 42 -1.96 -0.31 -2.22
C SER A 42 -0.55 -0.86 -2.07
N VAL A 43 -0.44 -2.13 -1.68
CA VAL A 43 0.83 -2.80 -1.48
C VAL A 43 0.83 -4.10 -2.27
N TYR A 44 1.87 -4.31 -3.06
CA TYR A 44 2.08 -5.52 -3.84
C TYR A 44 3.44 -6.12 -3.51
N GLY A 45 3.52 -7.44 -3.53
CA GLY A 45 4.74 -8.18 -3.28
C GLY A 45 5.01 -9.20 -4.36
N ARG A 46 6.28 -9.47 -4.64
CA ARG A 46 6.69 -10.59 -5.51
C ARG A 46 8.07 -11.09 -5.16
N VAL A 47 8.29 -12.37 -5.41
CA VAL A 47 9.63 -12.97 -5.47
C VAL A 47 10.05 -13.08 -6.94
N LYS A 48 11.30 -12.75 -7.22
CA LYS A 48 11.88 -12.81 -8.56
C LYS A 48 11.94 -14.27 -9.05
N SER A 49 11.67 -14.49 -10.33
CA SER A 49 11.77 -15.83 -10.91
C SER A 49 13.23 -16.31 -10.94
N VAL A 50 13.44 -17.63 -10.81
CA VAL A 50 14.77 -18.24 -10.89
C VAL A 50 15.49 -17.86 -12.19
N ALA A 51 14.77 -17.84 -13.32
CA ALA A 51 15.33 -17.41 -14.60
C ALA A 51 15.90 -15.99 -14.54
N SER A 52 15.15 -15.04 -13.99
CA SER A 52 15.61 -13.65 -13.86
C SER A 52 16.69 -13.46 -12.79
N ILE A 53 16.78 -14.34 -11.79
CA ILE A 53 17.89 -14.38 -10.84
C ILE A 53 19.17 -14.83 -11.56
N LEU A 54 19.10 -15.93 -12.32
CA LEU A 54 20.22 -16.46 -13.11
C LEU A 54 20.71 -15.47 -14.17
N GLU A 55 19.80 -14.77 -14.85
CA GLU A 55 20.16 -13.70 -15.79
C GLU A 55 20.96 -12.58 -15.10
N LYS A 56 20.58 -12.19 -13.88
CA LYS A 56 21.33 -11.18 -13.11
C LYS A 56 22.68 -11.70 -12.65
N ILE A 57 22.75 -12.94 -12.16
CA ILE A 57 24.02 -13.59 -11.80
C ILE A 57 25.00 -13.50 -12.97
N ASN A 58 24.54 -13.89 -14.17
CA ASN A 58 25.37 -13.85 -15.38
C ASN A 58 25.72 -12.42 -15.81
N LYS A 59 24.77 -11.47 -15.72
CA LYS A 59 25.00 -10.07 -16.12
C LYS A 59 26.02 -9.36 -15.21
N TYR A 60 26.02 -9.66 -13.92
CA TYR A 60 26.86 -9.00 -12.92
C TYR A 60 28.08 -9.83 -12.49
N GLY A 61 28.23 -11.07 -12.98
CA GLY A 61 29.36 -11.95 -12.63
C GLY A 61 29.40 -12.32 -11.14
N VAL A 62 28.23 -12.51 -10.53
CA VAL A 62 28.09 -12.77 -9.08
C VAL A 62 28.28 -14.25 -8.80
N ASP A 63 29.08 -14.60 -7.79
CA ASP A 63 29.17 -15.99 -7.35
C ASP A 63 27.87 -16.42 -6.65
N ILE A 64 27.44 -17.67 -6.86
CA ILE A 64 26.18 -18.18 -6.31
C ILE A 64 26.22 -18.20 -4.78
N GLU A 65 27.41 -18.37 -4.20
CA GLU A 65 27.61 -18.32 -2.74
C GLU A 65 27.43 -16.91 -2.17
N ALA A 66 27.62 -15.87 -2.97
CA ALA A 66 27.44 -14.46 -2.59
C ALA A 66 26.05 -13.91 -2.98
N LEU A 67 25.14 -14.78 -3.44
CA LEU A 67 23.86 -14.38 -4.03
C LEU A 67 22.97 -13.57 -3.08
N GLU A 68 22.86 -14.02 -1.83
CA GLU A 68 22.02 -13.41 -0.79
C GLU A 68 22.47 -12.00 -0.42
N GLU A 69 23.76 -11.71 -0.51
CA GLU A 69 24.34 -10.40 -0.18
C GLU A 69 24.37 -9.46 -1.39
N THR A 70 24.45 -10.02 -2.60
CA THR A 70 24.71 -9.23 -3.81
C THR A 70 23.43 -8.88 -4.58
N ILE A 71 22.45 -9.78 -4.66
CA ILE A 71 21.18 -9.51 -5.37
C ILE A 71 20.13 -9.01 -4.38
N GLN A 72 19.97 -7.69 -4.36
CA GLN A 72 19.13 -6.98 -3.40
C GLN A 72 17.63 -7.02 -3.72
N ASP A 73 17.23 -7.47 -4.92
CA ASP A 73 15.85 -7.46 -5.43
C ASP A 73 15.28 -8.87 -5.69
N ILE A 74 15.71 -9.87 -4.93
CA ILE A 74 15.10 -11.21 -4.96
C ILE A 74 13.66 -11.12 -4.42
N ALA A 75 13.49 -10.50 -3.25
CA ALA A 75 12.19 -10.08 -2.74
C ALA A 75 11.94 -8.62 -3.12
N GLY A 76 10.80 -8.36 -3.76
CA GLY A 76 10.40 -7.03 -4.20
C GLY A 76 9.03 -6.65 -3.66
N ILE A 77 8.96 -5.53 -2.96
CA ILE A 77 7.73 -4.90 -2.48
C ILE A 77 7.50 -3.62 -3.27
N ARG A 78 6.24 -3.37 -3.61
CA ARG A 78 5.80 -2.14 -4.24
C ARG A 78 4.70 -1.51 -3.41
N ILE A 79 4.97 -0.31 -2.91
CA ILE A 79 3.99 0.52 -2.22
C ILE A 79 3.53 1.61 -3.18
N MET A 80 2.23 1.65 -3.43
CA MET A 80 1.59 2.65 -4.26
C MET A 80 1.06 3.77 -3.39
N CYS A 81 1.32 5.00 -3.80
CA CYS A 81 0.86 6.23 -3.18
C CYS A 81 -0.06 7.00 -4.14
N GLN A 82 -0.93 7.86 -3.61
CA GLN A 82 -1.74 8.73 -4.47
C GLN A 82 -0.90 9.92 -4.96
N PHE A 83 -0.11 10.53 -4.08
CA PHE A 83 0.70 11.71 -4.40
C PHE A 83 2.20 11.47 -4.20
N GLU A 84 3.03 12.30 -4.84
CA GLU A 84 4.49 12.26 -4.66
C GLU A 84 4.89 12.60 -3.20
N ALA A 85 4.16 13.51 -2.55
CA ALA A 85 4.40 13.88 -1.15
C ALA A 85 4.22 12.68 -0.19
N ASP A 86 3.23 11.82 -0.45
CA ASP A 86 2.97 10.63 0.36
C ASP A 86 4.14 9.64 0.31
N ILE A 87 4.94 9.65 -0.76
CA ILE A 87 6.12 8.77 -0.87
C ILE A 87 7.08 9.06 0.27
N TYR A 88 7.36 10.33 0.57
CA TYR A 88 8.23 10.71 1.67
C TYR A 88 7.61 10.37 3.03
N GLU A 89 6.29 10.48 3.19
CA GLU A 89 5.60 10.05 4.41
C GLU A 89 5.77 8.54 4.64
N VAL A 90 5.59 7.71 3.60
CA VAL A 90 5.83 6.27 3.67
C VAL A 90 7.29 5.96 3.99
N VAL A 91 8.24 6.69 3.40
CA VAL A 91 9.68 6.55 3.72
C VAL A 91 9.93 6.79 5.19
N GLU A 92 9.35 7.84 5.77
CA GLU A 92 9.48 8.15 7.20
C GLU A 92 8.81 7.06 8.08
N LEU A 93 7.67 6.50 7.65
CA LEU A 93 7.06 5.36 8.34
C LEU A 93 7.99 4.14 8.34
N ILE A 94 8.67 3.84 7.23
CA ILE A 94 9.66 2.75 7.15
C ILE A 94 10.87 3.06 8.03
N ARG A 95 11.37 4.31 8.02
CA ARG A 95 12.49 4.72 8.87
C ARG A 95 12.18 4.57 10.35
N LYS A 96 10.96 4.90 10.80
CA LYS A 96 10.51 4.70 12.19
C LYS A 96 10.50 3.23 12.62
N ARG A 97 10.38 2.30 11.67
CA ARG A 97 10.45 0.84 11.91
C ARG A 97 11.88 0.30 11.92
N THR A 98 12.85 1.12 11.49
CA THR A 98 14.26 0.73 11.49
C THR A 98 14.70 0.46 12.92
N ASN A 99 15.39 -0.66 13.15
CA ASN A 99 15.80 -1.17 14.48
C ASN A 99 14.65 -1.68 15.37
N CYS A 100 13.44 -1.85 14.83
CA CYS A 100 12.33 -2.51 15.52
C CYS A 100 12.05 -3.88 14.90
N ASP A 101 11.61 -3.90 13.64
CA ASP A 101 11.28 -5.14 12.92
C ASP A 101 11.91 -5.25 11.54
N MET A 102 12.64 -4.23 11.09
CA MET A 102 13.45 -4.22 9.87
C MET A 102 14.63 -3.27 9.99
N GLU A 103 15.61 -3.35 9.08
CA GLU A 103 16.74 -2.44 9.02
C GLU A 103 16.88 -1.84 7.61
N VAL A 104 16.96 -0.52 7.48
CA VAL A 104 17.22 0.13 6.18
C VAL A 104 18.72 0.10 5.88
N VAL A 105 19.10 -0.66 4.84
CA VAL A 105 20.50 -0.85 4.42
C VAL A 105 20.93 0.20 3.39
N LYS A 106 20.04 0.53 2.44
CA LYS A 106 20.36 1.46 1.36
C LYS A 106 19.13 2.23 0.90
N VAL A 107 19.33 3.48 0.49
CA VAL A 107 18.30 4.34 -0.09
C VAL A 107 18.77 4.80 -1.47
N LYS A 108 17.85 4.81 -2.45
CA LYS A 108 18.07 5.43 -3.76
C LYS A 108 16.84 6.28 -4.10
N ASP A 109 17.03 7.60 -4.15
CA ASP A 109 15.98 8.56 -4.45
C ASP A 109 16.04 8.94 -5.94
N TYR A 110 15.14 8.38 -6.75
CA TYR A 110 14.97 8.78 -8.15
C TYR A 110 13.81 9.76 -8.35
N LEU A 111 13.25 10.34 -7.29
CA LEU A 111 12.28 11.44 -7.38
C LEU A 111 13.03 12.76 -7.60
N SER A 112 14.04 13.03 -6.78
CA SER A 112 14.90 14.22 -6.90
C SER A 112 15.85 14.13 -8.10
N GLU A 113 16.38 12.93 -8.37
CA GLU A 113 17.32 12.66 -9.46
C GLU A 113 16.70 11.66 -10.45
N ALA A 114 15.74 12.13 -11.23
CA ALA A 114 15.12 11.33 -12.28
C ALA A 114 16.17 10.85 -13.29
N LYS A 115 16.05 9.60 -13.76
CA LYS A 115 16.92 9.11 -14.83
C LYS A 115 16.65 9.84 -16.14
N ALA A 116 17.64 9.85 -17.04
CA ALA A 116 17.49 10.38 -18.39
C ALA A 116 16.32 9.75 -19.18
N SER A 117 15.88 8.54 -18.81
CA SER A 117 14.70 7.89 -19.39
C SER A 117 13.35 8.47 -18.92
N GLY A 118 13.33 9.38 -17.94
CA GLY A 118 12.11 9.88 -17.28
C GLY A 118 11.65 9.02 -16.10
N TYR A 119 12.41 7.97 -15.76
CA TYR A 119 12.09 7.07 -14.65
C TYR A 119 12.17 7.77 -13.29
N LYS A 120 11.08 7.67 -12.53
CA LYS A 120 10.94 8.13 -11.15
C LYS A 120 10.44 7.02 -10.23
N SER A 121 11.05 6.91 -9.06
CA SER A 121 10.67 5.97 -7.99
C SER A 121 11.53 6.24 -6.77
N TYR A 122 11.04 5.92 -5.57
CA TYR A 122 11.88 5.87 -4.38
C TYR A 122 12.19 4.42 -4.01
N HIS A 123 13.46 4.07 -3.85
CA HIS A 123 13.89 2.69 -3.55
C HIS A 123 14.55 2.62 -2.18
N LEU A 124 14.10 1.68 -1.35
CA LEU A 124 14.78 1.29 -0.11
C LEU A 124 15.17 -0.18 -0.21
N ILE A 125 16.40 -0.50 0.17
CA ILE A 125 16.82 -1.87 0.43
C ILE A 125 16.79 -2.05 1.94
N ILE A 126 15.99 -3.00 2.40
CA ILE A 126 15.91 -3.36 3.81
C ILE A 126 16.49 -4.75 4.04
N ARG A 127 17.01 -4.98 5.24
CA ARG A 127 17.27 -6.31 5.79
C ARG A 127 16.10 -6.67 6.69
N TYR A 128 15.46 -7.79 6.40
CA TYR A 128 14.25 -8.25 7.09
C TYR A 128 14.47 -9.63 7.71
N PRO A 129 14.35 -9.76 9.04
CA PRO A 129 14.46 -11.06 9.70
C PRO A 129 13.18 -11.87 9.50
N VAL A 130 13.34 -13.12 9.08
CA VAL A 130 12.27 -14.13 8.97
C VAL A 130 12.59 -15.33 9.84
N PHE A 131 11.57 -16.02 10.30
CA PHE A 131 11.71 -17.28 11.02
C PHE A 131 11.14 -18.42 10.18
N CYS A 132 12.03 -19.25 9.65
CA CYS A 132 11.69 -20.39 8.80
C CYS A 132 11.92 -21.72 9.55
N MET A 133 11.58 -22.85 8.91
CA MET A 133 11.78 -24.19 9.49
C MET A 133 13.24 -24.46 9.89
N SER A 134 14.21 -23.88 9.17
CA SER A 134 15.65 -23.97 9.42
C SER A 134 16.15 -23.02 10.52
N GLY A 135 15.28 -22.17 11.08
CA GLY A 135 15.62 -21.17 12.09
C GLY A 135 15.46 -19.73 11.59
N SER A 136 16.03 -18.78 12.34
CA SER A 136 16.00 -17.37 11.97
C SER A 136 17.01 -17.08 10.86
N GLN A 137 16.54 -16.42 9.80
CA GLN A 137 17.34 -15.97 8.67
C GLN A 137 17.01 -14.51 8.39
N SER A 138 17.93 -13.75 7.79
CA SER A 138 17.69 -12.36 7.40
C SER A 138 17.89 -12.20 5.91
N VAL A 139 16.87 -11.71 5.21
CA VAL A 139 16.90 -11.54 3.75
C VAL A 139 16.90 -10.07 3.37
N LEU A 140 17.45 -9.75 2.20
CA LEU A 140 17.34 -8.44 1.60
C LEU A 140 16.03 -8.32 0.82
N VAL A 141 15.34 -7.19 1.01
CA VAL A 141 14.08 -6.87 0.33
C VAL A 141 14.19 -5.47 -0.28
N GLU A 142 13.88 -5.34 -1.56
CA GLU A 142 13.75 -4.04 -2.23
C GLU A 142 12.31 -3.54 -2.11
N ILE A 143 12.12 -2.41 -1.44
CA ILE A 143 10.85 -1.67 -1.38
C ILE A 143 10.91 -0.53 -2.40
N GLN A 144 9.99 -0.56 -3.36
CA GLN A 144 9.79 0.50 -4.35
C GLN A 144 8.53 1.27 -3.99
N ILE A 145 8.64 2.58 -3.79
CA ILE A 145 7.50 3.46 -3.50
C ILE A 145 7.27 4.39 -4.70
N ARG A 146 6.03 4.47 -5.17
CA ARG A 146 5.66 5.16 -6.42
C ARG A 146 4.24 5.71 -6.38
N THR A 147 3.97 6.77 -7.16
CA THR A 147 2.58 7.14 -7.49
C THR A 147 1.98 6.12 -8.48
N LEU A 148 0.64 6.06 -8.53
CA LEU A 148 -0.08 5.25 -9.52
C LEU A 148 0.39 5.52 -10.95
N ALA A 149 0.61 6.79 -11.28
CA ALA A 149 1.02 7.25 -12.59
C ALA A 149 2.47 6.81 -12.92
N MET A 150 3.41 6.95 -11.96
CA MET A 150 4.78 6.45 -12.09
C MET A 150 4.84 4.94 -12.30
N ASN A 151 4.00 4.17 -11.58
CA ASN A 151 3.94 2.72 -11.75
C ASN A 151 3.40 2.32 -13.13
N PHE A 152 2.36 2.98 -13.61
CA PHE A 152 1.82 2.75 -14.95
C PHE A 152 2.92 2.92 -16.01
N TRP A 153 3.62 4.05 -15.98
CA TRP A 153 4.71 4.32 -16.92
C TRP A 153 5.85 3.29 -16.81
N SER A 154 6.29 2.97 -15.58
CA SER A 154 7.40 2.04 -15.37
C SER A 154 7.10 0.60 -15.79
N VAL A 155 5.84 0.14 -15.68
CA VAL A 155 5.45 -1.19 -16.17
C VAL A 155 5.55 -1.26 -17.70
N ILE A 156 5.13 -0.21 -18.39
CA ILE A 156 5.23 -0.12 -19.86
C ILE A 156 6.69 -0.04 -20.30
N GLU A 157 7.48 0.84 -19.69
CA GLU A 157 8.90 1.01 -20.01
C GLU A 157 9.68 -0.30 -19.82
N HIS A 158 9.46 -1.01 -18.72
CA HIS A 158 10.12 -2.28 -18.45
C HIS A 158 9.73 -3.34 -19.50
N SER A 159 8.46 -3.37 -19.89
CA SER A 159 7.96 -4.33 -20.89
C SER A 159 8.59 -4.09 -22.27
N LEU A 160 8.77 -2.83 -22.66
CA LEU A 160 9.45 -2.45 -23.89
C LEU A 160 10.95 -2.74 -23.83
N ASN A 161 11.62 -2.40 -22.72
CA ASN A 161 13.03 -2.72 -22.52
C ASN A 161 13.31 -4.23 -22.62
N TYR A 162 12.43 -5.05 -22.06
CA TYR A 162 12.53 -6.51 -22.16
C TYR A 162 12.40 -6.99 -23.61
N LYS A 163 11.39 -6.49 -24.36
CA LYS A 163 11.17 -6.86 -25.76
C LYS A 163 12.34 -6.46 -26.67
N TYR A 164 12.88 -5.26 -26.48
CA TYR A 164 13.90 -4.69 -27.35
C TYR A 164 15.34 -4.92 -26.84
N LYS A 165 15.54 -5.63 -25.73
CA LYS A 165 16.86 -5.90 -25.11
C LYS A 165 17.70 -4.63 -24.97
N GLU A 166 17.12 -3.58 -24.39
CA GLU A 166 17.72 -2.24 -24.22
C GLU A 166 17.98 -1.46 -25.52
N ASN A 167 17.65 -2.00 -26.70
CA ASN A 167 17.78 -1.33 -27.99
C ASN A 167 16.42 -0.83 -28.53
N ILE A 168 15.75 0.01 -27.76
CA ILE A 168 14.44 0.58 -28.13
C ILE A 168 14.61 1.54 -29.33
N PRO A 169 13.78 1.45 -30.37
CA PRO A 169 13.78 2.42 -31.48
C PRO A 169 13.60 3.86 -30.99
N GLU A 170 14.30 4.81 -31.59
CA GLU A 170 14.33 6.20 -31.11
C GLU A 170 12.94 6.85 -31.06
N GLU A 171 12.09 6.58 -32.06
CA GLU A 171 10.71 7.04 -32.09
C GLU A 171 9.90 6.56 -30.86
N ILE A 172 10.12 5.32 -30.43
CA ILE A 172 9.42 4.76 -29.26
C ILE A 172 9.99 5.35 -27.96
N LYS A 173 11.30 5.61 -27.89
CA LYS A 173 11.91 6.30 -26.75
C LYS A 173 11.34 7.71 -26.60
N GLU A 174 11.25 8.46 -27.69
CA GLU A 174 10.70 9.82 -27.67
C GLU A 174 9.23 9.81 -27.19
N ARG A 175 8.43 8.86 -27.66
CA ARG A 175 7.05 8.67 -27.17
C ARG A 175 6.98 8.30 -25.69
N LEU A 176 7.92 7.48 -25.19
CA LEU A 176 8.00 7.16 -23.77
C LEU A 176 8.35 8.37 -22.91
N ILE A 177 9.28 9.21 -23.37
CA ILE A 177 9.65 10.46 -22.69
C ILE A 177 8.46 11.42 -22.66
N ASN A 178 7.77 11.59 -23.78
CA ASN A 178 6.58 12.44 -23.85
C ASN A 178 5.46 11.93 -22.93
N ALA A 179 5.24 10.62 -22.87
CA ALA A 179 4.30 10.03 -21.93
C ALA A 179 4.73 10.25 -20.47
N ALA A 180 6.03 10.14 -20.15
CA ALA A 180 6.54 10.44 -18.81
C ALA A 180 6.25 11.89 -18.41
N ASN A 181 6.45 12.84 -19.34
CA ASN A 181 6.18 14.26 -19.10
C ASN A 181 4.70 14.52 -18.84
N ALA A 182 3.80 13.95 -19.64
CA ALA A 182 2.35 14.10 -19.43
C ALA A 182 1.89 13.50 -18.08
N VAL A 183 2.40 12.32 -17.73
CA VAL A 183 2.15 11.68 -16.42
C VAL A 183 2.61 12.58 -15.28
N ASN A 184 3.80 13.19 -15.39
CA ASN A 184 4.30 14.12 -14.38
C ASN A 184 3.45 15.39 -14.27
N GLU A 185 2.88 15.88 -15.37
CA GLU A 185 2.00 17.05 -15.36
C GLU A 185 0.69 16.74 -14.65
N VAL A 186 0.08 15.58 -14.92
CA VAL A 186 -1.11 15.10 -14.21
C VAL A 186 -0.84 14.96 -12.71
N ASP A 187 0.28 14.35 -12.31
CA ASP A 187 0.64 14.20 -10.89
C ASP A 187 0.80 15.58 -10.21
N ARG A 188 1.35 16.59 -10.90
CA ARG A 188 1.48 17.96 -10.37
C ARG A 188 0.14 18.67 -10.22
N GLU A 189 -0.72 18.57 -11.22
CA GLU A 189 -2.05 19.17 -11.18
C GLU A 189 -2.86 18.56 -10.02
N MET A 190 -2.83 17.24 -9.86
CA MET A 190 -3.51 16.56 -8.74
C MET A 190 -2.89 16.92 -7.39
N ALA A 191 -1.57 17.13 -7.31
CA ALA A 191 -0.92 17.59 -6.10
C ALA A 191 -1.36 19.02 -5.69
N SER A 192 -1.73 19.87 -6.65
CA SER A 192 -2.21 21.24 -6.35
C SER A 192 -3.54 21.27 -5.60
N ILE A 193 -4.38 20.24 -5.81
CA ILE A 193 -5.68 20.07 -5.15
C ILE A 193 -5.67 18.97 -4.07
N ARG A 194 -4.47 18.55 -3.61
CA ARG A 194 -4.29 17.45 -2.64
C ARG A 194 -5.12 17.66 -1.36
N GLU A 195 -5.09 18.85 -0.78
CA GLU A 195 -5.82 19.15 0.46
C GLU A 195 -7.34 19.03 0.32
N GLU A 196 -7.87 19.44 -0.84
CA GLU A 196 -9.30 19.30 -1.15
C GLU A 196 -9.69 17.83 -1.32
N ILE A 197 -8.86 17.05 -2.04
CA ILE A 197 -9.05 15.60 -2.22
C ILE A 197 -9.01 14.88 -0.86
N GLN A 198 -8.00 15.15 -0.04
CA GLN A 198 -7.87 14.53 1.29
C GLN A 198 -9.04 14.89 2.19
N SER A 199 -9.50 16.14 2.15
CA SER A 199 -10.66 16.59 2.94
C SER A 199 -11.95 15.90 2.50
N ALA A 200 -12.16 15.76 1.19
CA ALA A 200 -13.29 15.02 0.66
C ALA A 200 -13.25 13.53 1.06
N GLN A 201 -12.09 12.88 0.92
CA GLN A 201 -11.91 11.48 1.33
C GLN A 201 -12.17 11.25 2.83
N ARG A 202 -11.67 12.14 3.70
CA ARG A 202 -11.97 12.10 5.14
C ARG A 202 -13.47 12.22 5.40
N LEU A 203 -14.15 13.14 4.72
CA LEU A 203 -15.61 13.31 4.85
C LEU A 203 -16.38 12.05 4.44
N PHE A 204 -15.99 11.42 3.33
CA PHE A 204 -16.58 10.15 2.89
C PHE A 204 -16.34 9.02 3.92
N GLY A 205 -15.12 8.91 4.44
CA GLY A 205 -14.77 7.93 5.48
C GLY A 205 -15.61 8.11 6.75
N LEU A 206 -15.74 9.36 7.22
CA LEU A 206 -16.58 9.69 8.38
C LEU A 206 -18.06 9.36 8.15
N LYS A 207 -18.60 9.69 6.97
CA LYS A 207 -19.98 9.33 6.61
C LYS A 207 -20.19 7.82 6.63
N SER A 208 -19.25 7.05 6.07
CA SER A 208 -19.35 5.58 6.06
C SER A 208 -19.27 5.00 7.48
N SER A 209 -18.31 5.44 8.29
CA SER A 209 -18.16 4.98 9.68
C SER A 209 -19.40 5.31 10.52
N LEU A 210 -19.95 6.51 10.35
CA LEU A 210 -21.18 6.94 11.00
C LEU A 210 -22.35 6.01 10.66
N VAL A 211 -22.55 5.70 9.38
CA VAL A 211 -23.61 4.80 8.91
C VAL A 211 -23.43 3.41 9.50
N THR A 212 -22.23 2.83 9.44
CA THR A 212 -21.94 1.51 10.02
C THR A 212 -22.24 1.48 11.50
N SER A 213 -21.79 2.48 12.27
CA SER A 213 -22.03 2.57 13.71
C SER A 213 -23.52 2.63 14.06
N ILE A 214 -24.31 3.39 13.29
CA ILE A 214 -25.77 3.45 13.50
C ILE A 214 -26.40 2.08 13.25
N LEU A 215 -26.08 1.45 12.11
CA LEU A 215 -26.63 0.14 11.75
C LEU A 215 -26.22 -0.97 12.73
N ASP A 216 -24.97 -0.96 13.20
CA ASP A 216 -24.48 -1.92 14.20
C ASP A 216 -25.25 -1.78 15.52
N ASN A 217 -25.49 -0.54 15.98
CA ASN A 217 -26.25 -0.29 17.20
C ASN A 217 -27.75 -0.64 17.04
N ILE A 218 -28.36 -0.39 15.88
CA ILE A 218 -29.72 -0.86 15.58
C ILE A 218 -29.76 -2.40 15.62
N GLY A 219 -28.79 -3.05 14.98
CA GLY A 219 -28.62 -4.50 15.04
C GLY A 219 -28.42 -5.02 16.46
N HIS A 220 -27.75 -4.25 17.32
CA HIS A 220 -27.58 -4.56 18.72
C HIS A 220 -28.90 -4.49 19.50
N LEU A 221 -29.73 -3.47 19.28
CA LEU A 221 -31.06 -3.37 19.88
C LEU A 221 -31.94 -4.57 19.54
N TYR A 222 -31.88 -5.07 18.29
CA TYR A 222 -32.59 -6.30 17.91
C TYR A 222 -32.10 -7.51 18.74
N LYS A 223 -30.79 -7.64 18.99
CA LYS A 223 -30.22 -8.72 19.81
C LYS A 223 -30.63 -8.63 21.29
N LEU A 224 -30.80 -7.41 21.81
CA LEU A 224 -31.26 -7.16 23.18
C LEU A 224 -32.78 -7.31 23.34
N ASN A 225 -33.50 -7.85 22.35
CA ASN A 225 -34.96 -7.99 22.31
C ASN A 225 -35.75 -6.66 22.31
N HIS A 226 -35.11 -5.55 21.93
CA HIS A 226 -35.76 -4.23 21.79
C HIS A 226 -36.17 -3.94 20.33
N GLY A 227 -36.81 -4.91 19.67
CA GLY A 227 -37.14 -4.83 18.23
C GLY A 227 -38.03 -3.64 17.84
N GLU A 228 -38.96 -3.21 18.70
CA GLU A 228 -39.80 -2.03 18.42
C GLU A 228 -38.97 -0.73 18.39
N LYS A 229 -38.02 -0.57 19.33
CA LYS A 229 -37.10 0.57 19.33
C LYS A 229 -36.15 0.52 18.13
N ALA A 230 -35.62 -0.66 17.83
CA ALA A 230 -34.75 -0.87 16.67
C ALA A 230 -35.44 -0.45 15.36
N SER A 231 -36.67 -0.92 15.13
CA SER A 231 -37.46 -0.56 13.94
C SER A 231 -37.78 0.94 13.86
N ARG A 232 -38.00 1.60 15.00
CA ARG A 232 -38.17 3.06 15.04
C ARG A 232 -36.90 3.78 14.60
N TYR A 233 -35.74 3.40 15.14
CA TYR A 233 -34.46 4.01 14.77
C TYR A 233 -34.05 3.71 13.33
N GLU A 234 -34.38 2.53 12.82
CA GLU A 234 -34.18 2.13 11.42
C GLU A 234 -34.96 3.06 10.47
N LYS A 235 -36.23 3.33 10.78
CA LYS A 235 -37.04 4.26 9.97
C LYS A 235 -36.48 5.69 9.99
N ILE A 236 -36.05 6.17 11.16
CA ILE A 236 -35.44 7.51 11.28
C ILE A 236 -34.12 7.56 10.49
N PHE A 237 -33.31 6.50 10.58
CA PHE A 237 -32.07 6.38 9.81
C PHE A 237 -32.33 6.44 8.30
N ASP A 238 -33.29 5.68 7.79
CA ASP A 238 -33.63 5.65 6.36
C ASP A 238 -34.05 7.03 5.85
N ASP A 239 -34.90 7.75 6.60
CA ASP A 239 -35.37 9.09 6.26
C ASP A 239 -34.20 10.11 6.23
N LEU A 240 -33.33 10.07 7.25
CA LEU A 240 -32.17 10.97 7.34
C LEU A 240 -31.09 10.65 6.30
N PHE A 241 -30.87 9.37 6.02
CA PHE A 241 -29.92 8.92 5.01
C PHE A 241 -30.37 9.34 3.60
N ALA A 242 -31.66 9.24 3.29
CA ALA A 242 -32.23 9.69 2.02
C ALA A 242 -32.13 11.22 1.82
N GLN A 243 -32.13 11.99 2.91
CA GLN A 243 -31.98 13.45 2.89
C GLN A 243 -30.52 13.93 2.86
N GLU A 244 -29.56 13.02 2.96
CA GLU A 244 -28.12 13.30 3.09
C GLU A 244 -27.76 14.24 4.27
N ASP A 245 -28.59 14.26 5.33
CA ASP A 245 -28.37 15.15 6.48
C ASP A 245 -27.35 14.53 7.46
N LEU A 246 -26.07 14.85 7.22
CA LEU A 246 -24.96 14.35 8.04
C LEU A 246 -25.04 14.81 9.50
N ILE A 247 -25.57 16.01 9.76
CA ILE A 247 -25.65 16.55 11.13
C ILE A 247 -26.67 15.74 11.93
N GLN A 248 -27.84 15.48 11.36
CA GLN A 248 -28.86 14.68 12.01
C GLN A 248 -28.43 13.22 12.18
N LEU A 249 -27.68 12.65 11.24
CA LEU A 249 -27.10 11.32 11.41
C LEU A 249 -26.11 11.27 12.59
N ILE A 250 -25.29 12.32 12.78
CA ILE A 250 -24.37 12.40 13.94
C ILE A 250 -25.16 12.46 15.26
N LEU A 251 -26.25 13.22 15.30
CA LEU A 251 -27.11 13.29 16.48
C LEU A 251 -27.79 11.95 16.75
N LEU A 252 -28.33 11.30 15.72
CA LEU A 252 -28.94 9.98 15.80
C LEU A 252 -27.96 8.95 16.36
N ARG A 253 -26.71 8.92 15.89
CA ARG A 253 -25.68 8.02 16.43
C ARG A 253 -25.51 8.20 17.94
N LYS A 254 -25.37 9.45 18.40
CA LYS A 254 -25.16 9.75 19.83
C LYS A 254 -26.36 9.33 20.69
N GLU A 255 -27.57 9.61 20.21
CA GLU A 255 -28.80 9.19 20.90
C GLU A 255 -28.86 7.66 21.01
N LEU A 256 -28.62 6.97 19.90
CA LEU A 256 -28.66 5.52 19.82
C LEU A 256 -27.59 4.85 20.69
N GLU A 257 -26.35 5.37 20.70
CA GLU A 257 -25.28 4.90 21.59
C GLU A 257 -25.67 5.07 23.06
N SER A 258 -26.26 6.21 23.43
CA SER A 258 -26.73 6.43 24.80
C SER A 258 -27.84 5.45 25.19
N GLU A 259 -28.78 5.20 24.28
CA GLU A 259 -29.91 4.29 24.53
C GLU A 259 -29.44 2.84 24.69
N VAL A 260 -28.54 2.37 23.82
CA VAL A 260 -27.95 1.02 23.91
C VAL A 260 -27.20 0.84 25.23
N ASN A 261 -26.35 1.80 25.61
CA ASN A 261 -25.60 1.74 26.87
C ASN A 261 -26.52 1.71 28.11
N LEU A 262 -27.63 2.47 28.10
CA LEU A 262 -28.61 2.44 29.18
C LEU A 262 -29.26 1.06 29.31
N ILE A 263 -29.70 0.48 28.18
CA ILE A 263 -30.32 -0.85 28.16
C ILE A 263 -29.34 -1.91 28.66
N GLU A 264 -28.08 -1.88 28.23
CA GLU A 264 -27.06 -2.81 28.71
C GLU A 264 -26.78 -2.68 30.20
N SER A 265 -26.92 -1.48 30.77
CA SER A 265 -26.74 -1.27 32.22
C SER A 265 -27.89 -1.78 33.09
N GLU A 266 -29.05 -2.06 32.48
CA GLU A 266 -30.24 -2.57 33.14
C GLU A 266 -30.38 -4.11 33.07
N VAL A 267 -29.52 -4.79 32.30
CA VAL A 267 -29.49 -6.26 32.06
C VAL A 267 -28.40 -6.94 32.88
#